data_AF-W4VMW7-F1
#
_entry.id   AF-W4VMW7-F1
#
_cell.length_a   1.000
_cell.length_b   1.000
_cell.length_c   1.000
_cell.angle_alpha   90.00
_cell.angle_beta   90.00
_cell.angle_gamma   90.00
#
_symmetry.space_group_name_H-M   'P 1'
#
loop_
_entity.id
_entity.type
_entity.pdbx_description
1 polymer ?
#
loop_
_entity_poly.entity_id
_entity_poly.type
_entity_poly.pdbx_seq_one_letter_code
_entity_poly.pdbx_strand_id
1 'polypeptide(L)'
;MHFITFLANGFTVFVFACIVSLLSTIGFMLLVLPGLIILALLFPIPYITIFDDKSVWKSFKEGLRLGKKYYWKLALLIGLAGGMELIFGIVITVQLFNVTDSFMAQVITQIALNIIIYPFIVILITCYILKWRESLHTFDLAK
;
A
#
# COMPACT_ATOMS: atom_id res chain seq x y z
N MET A 1 2.28 24.07 -14.50
CA MET A 1 2.93 22.87 -15.07
C MET A 1 2.79 21.65 -14.15
N HIS A 2 3.07 21.75 -12.85
CA HIS A 2 2.92 20.63 -11.90
C HIS A 2 1.48 20.05 -11.73
N PHE A 3 0.43 20.86 -11.88
CA PHE A 3 -0.96 20.39 -11.68
C PHE A 3 -1.46 19.47 -12.82
N ILE A 4 -1.00 19.69 -14.06
CA ILE A 4 -1.39 18.87 -15.22
C ILE A 4 -0.66 17.52 -15.18
N THR A 5 0.61 17.50 -14.75
CA THR A 5 1.36 16.25 -14.50
C THR A 5 0.73 15.46 -13.36
N PHE A 6 0.30 16.13 -12.28
CA PHE A 6 -0.45 15.50 -11.18
C PHE A 6 -1.79 14.92 -11.65
N LEU A 7 -2.55 15.64 -12.49
CA LEU A 7 -3.80 15.12 -13.06
C LEU A 7 -3.57 13.94 -14.00
N ALA A 8 -2.58 14.00 -14.90
CA ALA A 8 -2.34 12.93 -15.87
C ALA A 8 -1.73 11.67 -15.24
N ASN A 9 -0.68 11.82 -14.42
CA ASN A 9 -0.02 10.69 -13.78
C ASN A 9 -0.80 10.22 -12.53
N GLY A 10 -1.35 11.14 -11.74
CA GLY A 10 -2.17 10.81 -10.56
C GLY A 10 -3.49 10.13 -10.92
N PHE A 11 -4.17 10.54 -12.00
CA PHE A 11 -5.36 9.82 -12.46
C PHE A 11 -5.03 8.38 -12.90
N THR A 12 -3.90 8.19 -13.60
CA THR A 12 -3.46 6.85 -14.01
C THR A 12 -3.12 5.98 -12.80
N VAL A 13 -2.46 6.54 -11.79
CA VAL A 13 -2.19 5.86 -10.51
C VAL A 13 -3.48 5.52 -9.76
N PHE A 14 -4.46 6.43 -9.76
CA PHE A 14 -5.76 6.21 -9.14
C PHE A 14 -6.52 5.05 -9.81
N VAL A 15 -6.63 5.06 -11.14
CA VAL A 15 -7.28 3.97 -11.89
C VAL A 15 -6.58 2.63 -11.62
N PHE A 16 -5.24 2.63 -11.60
CA PHE A 16 -4.47 1.44 -11.25
C PHE A 16 -4.76 0.96 -9.82
N ALA A 17 -4.78 1.87 -8.85
CA ALA A 17 -5.10 1.56 -7.46
C ALA A 17 -6.51 0.97 -7.33
N CYS A 18 -7.51 1.50 -8.06
CA CYS A 18 -8.85 0.92 -8.11
C CYS A 18 -8.84 -0.53 -8.64
N ILE A 19 -8.11 -0.80 -9.73
CA ILE A 19 -7.98 -2.14 -10.30
C ILE A 19 -7.31 -3.09 -9.31
N VAL A 20 -6.19 -2.69 -8.71
CA VAL A 20 -5.48 -3.49 -7.70
C VAL A 20 -6.35 -3.73 -6.47
N SER A 21 -7.09 -2.72 -6.03
CA SER A 21 -8.01 -2.83 -4.90
C SER A 21 -9.10 -3.88 -5.19
N LEU A 22 -9.73 -3.83 -6.36
CA LEU A 22 -10.73 -4.83 -6.77
C LEU A 22 -10.13 -6.24 -6.85
N LEU A 23 -8.98 -6.40 -7.50
CA LEU A 23 -8.28 -7.69 -7.61
C LEU A 23 -7.88 -8.25 -6.25
N SER A 24 -7.34 -7.40 -5.37
CA SER A 24 -6.95 -7.80 -4.02
C SER A 24 -8.15 -8.17 -3.18
N THR A 25 -9.27 -7.44 -3.28
CA THR A 25 -10.52 -7.73 -2.59
C THR A 25 -11.11 -9.07 -3.03
N ILE A 26 -11.16 -9.32 -4.34
CA ILE A 26 -11.57 -10.63 -4.88
C ILE A 26 -10.62 -11.73 -4.39
N GLY A 27 -9.31 -11.45 -4.39
CA GLY A 27 -8.30 -12.34 -3.85
C GLY A 27 -8.59 -12.71 -2.39
N PHE A 28 -8.76 -11.72 -1.51
CA PHE A 28 -9.09 -11.92 -0.09
C PHE A 28 -10.43 -12.65 0.11
N MET A 29 -11.42 -12.41 -0.75
CA MET A 29 -12.73 -13.08 -0.69
C MET A 29 -12.63 -14.56 -1.02
N LEU A 30 -11.76 -14.96 -1.96
CA LEU A 30 -11.52 -16.36 -2.27
C LEU A 30 -10.72 -17.05 -1.18
N LEU A 31 -9.56 -16.48 -0.81
CA LEU A 31 -8.69 -16.93 0.28
C LEU A 31 -7.78 -15.76 0.71
N VAL A 32 -7.42 -15.65 1.99
CA VAL A 32 -6.57 -14.53 2.48
C VAL A 32 -5.21 -14.45 1.74
N LEU A 33 -4.65 -15.61 1.36
CA LEU A 33 -3.36 -15.73 0.70
C LEU A 33 -3.29 -15.09 -0.71
N PRO A 34 -4.18 -15.41 -1.67
CA PRO A 34 -4.16 -14.79 -3.00
C PRO A 34 -4.37 -13.28 -2.98
N GLY A 35 -5.17 -12.74 -2.05
CA GLY A 35 -5.30 -11.29 -1.85
C GLY A 35 -3.96 -10.65 -1.48
N LEU A 36 -3.25 -11.23 -0.50
CA LEU A 36 -1.91 -10.81 -0.08
C LEU A 36 -0.88 -10.93 -1.20
N ILE A 37 -0.93 -12.00 -2.00
CA ILE A 37 -0.02 -12.20 -3.13
C ILE A 37 -0.15 -11.06 -4.14
N ILE A 38 -1.38 -10.80 -4.59
CA ILE A 38 -1.66 -9.75 -5.56
C ILE A 38 -1.24 -8.38 -5.01
N LEU A 39 -1.62 -8.11 -3.76
CA LEU A 39 -1.33 -6.85 -3.11
C LEU A 39 0.17 -6.62 -3.02
N ALA A 40 0.94 -7.55 -2.46
CA ALA A 40 2.40 -7.40 -2.30
C ALA A 40 3.16 -7.30 -3.64
N LEU A 41 2.68 -7.98 -4.68
CA LEU A 41 3.31 -7.94 -6.01
C LEU A 41 3.09 -6.60 -6.71
N LEU A 42 1.88 -6.06 -6.61
CA LEU A 42 1.47 -4.85 -7.32
C LEU A 42 1.69 -3.56 -6.50
N PHE A 43 1.88 -3.70 -5.18
CA PHE A 43 2.10 -2.57 -4.27
C PHE A 43 3.21 -1.62 -4.72
N PRO A 44 4.40 -2.08 -5.18
CA PRO A 44 5.51 -1.18 -5.49
C PRO A 44 5.31 -0.34 -6.76
N ILE A 45 4.40 -0.74 -7.65
CA ILE A 45 4.20 -0.13 -8.97
C ILE A 45 3.82 1.36 -8.88
N PRO A 46 2.80 1.76 -8.11
CA PRO A 46 2.44 3.18 -7.99
C PRO A 46 3.56 4.02 -7.35
N TYR A 47 4.31 3.48 -6.40
CA TYR A 47 5.44 4.19 -5.79
C TYR A 47 6.51 4.49 -6.83
N ILE A 48 6.97 3.49 -7.59
CA ILE A 48 7.99 3.68 -8.63
C ILE A 48 7.51 4.65 -9.71
N THR A 49 6.22 4.57 -10.08
CA THR A 49 5.59 5.49 -11.04
C THR A 49 5.74 6.94 -10.60
N ILE A 50 5.46 7.23 -9.33
CA ILE A 50 5.56 8.58 -8.78
C ILE A 50 7.03 9.04 -8.71
N PHE A 51 7.96 8.15 -8.36
CA PHE A 51 9.39 8.50 -8.26
C PHE A 51 10.07 8.72 -9.61
N ASP A 52 9.65 8.00 -10.64
CA ASP A 52 10.28 8.07 -11.96
C ASP A 52 9.59 9.04 -12.94
N ASP A 53 8.48 9.66 -12.51
CA ASP A 53 7.61 10.50 -13.36
C ASP A 53 7.25 9.81 -14.70
N LYS A 54 7.12 8.48 -14.65
CA LYS A 54 6.76 7.61 -15.78
C LYS A 54 5.31 7.19 -15.65
N SER A 55 4.69 6.77 -16.76
CA SER A 55 3.35 6.18 -16.70
C SER A 55 3.38 4.83 -15.98
N VAL A 56 2.28 4.51 -15.27
CA VAL A 56 2.13 3.27 -14.48
C VAL A 56 2.48 2.03 -15.30
N TRP A 57 2.03 2.00 -16.55
CA TRP A 57 2.26 0.90 -17.49
C TRP A 57 3.74 0.71 -17.85
N LYS A 58 4.52 1.79 -17.93
CA LYS A 58 5.97 1.73 -18.15
C LYS A 58 6.70 1.23 -16.90
N SER A 59 6.24 1.65 -15.73
CA SER A 59 6.79 1.23 -14.43
C SER A 59 6.36 -0.17 -14.00
N PHE A 60 5.40 -0.78 -14.68
CA PHE A 60 4.84 -2.09 -14.34
C PHE A 60 5.91 -3.19 -14.32
N LYS A 61 6.78 -3.24 -15.34
CA LYS A 61 7.83 -4.28 -15.42
C LYS A 61 8.84 -4.16 -14.29
N GLU A 62 9.25 -2.94 -13.95
CA GLU A 62 10.20 -2.67 -12.86
C GLU A 62 9.56 -2.93 -11.48
N GLY A 63 8.33 -2.47 -11.27
CA GLY A 63 7.59 -2.71 -10.03
C GLY A 63 7.30 -4.18 -9.80
N LEU A 64 6.97 -4.93 -10.85
CA LEU A 64 6.76 -6.37 -10.75
C LEU A 64 8.07 -7.14 -10.55
N ARG A 65 9.20 -6.66 -11.10
CA ARG A 65 10.54 -7.20 -10.81
C ARG A 65 10.90 -7.02 -9.33
N LEU A 66 10.65 -5.82 -8.78
CA LEU A 66 10.90 -5.51 -7.37
C LEU A 66 9.97 -6.29 -6.45
N GLY A 67 8.67 -6.33 -6.79
CA GLY A 67 7.65 -7.11 -6.11
C GLY A 67 7.97 -8.60 -6.05
N LYS A 68 8.48 -9.20 -7.13
CA LYS A 68 8.94 -10.60 -7.14
C LYS A 68 10.20 -10.82 -6.28
N LYS A 69 11.20 -9.95 -6.40
CA LYS A 69 12.48 -10.10 -5.69
C LYS A 69 12.34 -9.92 -4.17
N TYR A 70 11.50 -8.97 -3.76
CA TYR A 70 11.29 -8.64 -2.35
C TYR A 70 9.89 -9.05 -1.85
N TYR A 71 9.25 -9.98 -2.53
CA TYR A 71 7.88 -10.43 -2.25
C TYR A 71 7.65 -10.70 -0.77
N TRP A 72 8.49 -11.54 -0.16
CA TRP A 72 8.32 -11.93 1.24
C TRP A 72 8.45 -10.75 2.20
N LYS A 73 9.35 -9.80 1.91
CA LYS A 73 9.52 -8.60 2.73
C LYS A 73 8.33 -7.66 2.59
N LEU A 74 7.81 -7.48 1.38
CA LEU A 74 6.60 -6.69 1.12
C LEU A 74 5.36 -7.31 1.76
N ALA A 75 5.14 -8.61 1.56
CA ALA A 75 4.02 -9.33 2.13
C ALA A 75 4.04 -9.30 3.66
N LEU A 76 5.21 -9.48 4.27
CA LEU A 76 5.37 -9.39 5.72
C LEU A 76 5.11 -7.97 6.22
N LEU A 77 5.62 -6.95 5.53
CA LEU A 77 5.47 -5.56 5.93
C LEU A 77 4.02 -5.06 5.79
N ILE A 78 3.35 -5.42 4.69
CA ILE A 78 1.93 -5.15 4.48
C ILE A 78 1.08 -5.95 5.48
N GLY A 79 1.41 -7.22 5.72
CA GLY A 79 0.72 -8.08 6.67
C GLY A 79 0.86 -7.58 8.11
N LEU A 80 2.05 -7.14 8.53
CA LEU A 80 2.26 -6.54 9.84
C LEU A 80 1.53 -5.19 9.97
N ALA A 81 1.60 -4.34 8.94
CA ALA A 81 0.91 -3.06 8.94
C ALA A 81 -0.61 -3.24 9.08
N GLY A 82 -1.20 -4.08 8.23
CA GLY A 82 -2.63 -4.39 8.29
C GLY A 82 -3.03 -5.16 9.56
N GLY A 83 -2.17 -6.05 10.05
CA GLY A 83 -2.40 -6.76 11.31
C GLY A 83 -2.38 -5.83 12.52
N MET A 84 -1.43 -4.90 12.59
CA MET A 84 -1.40 -3.86 13.62
C MET A 84 -2.65 -2.98 13.53
N GLU A 85 -3.01 -2.52 12.34
CA GLU A 85 -4.20 -1.70 12.11
C GLU A 85 -5.48 -2.42 12.58
N LEU A 86 -5.61 -3.72 12.28
CA LEU A 86 -6.73 -4.53 12.73
C LEU A 86 -6.76 -4.66 14.26
N ILE A 87 -5.62 -4.94 14.89
CA ILE A 87 -5.53 -5.05 16.36
C ILE A 87 -5.88 -3.71 17.02
N PHE A 88 -5.29 -2.61 16.56
CA PHE A 88 -5.61 -1.27 17.07
C PHE A 88 -7.09 -0.94 16.88
N GLY A 89 -7.64 -1.26 15.70
CA GLY A 89 -9.04 -1.07 15.37
C GLY A 89 -9.97 -1.82 16.33
N ILE A 90 -9.70 -3.09 16.61
CA ILE A 90 -10.48 -3.90 17.57
C ILE A 90 -10.35 -3.35 18.98
N VAL A 91 -9.12 -3.13 19.46
CA VAL A 91 -8.87 -2.66 20.83
C VAL A 91 -9.61 -1.36 21.10
N ILE A 92 -9.52 -0.39 20.20
CA ILE A 92 -10.15 0.91 20.39
C ILE A 92 -11.67 0.81 20.28
N THR A 93 -12.19 -0.02 19.36
CA THR A 93 -13.64 -0.26 19.26
C THR A 93 -14.19 -0.85 20.57
N VAL A 94 -13.53 -1.86 21.14
CA VAL A 94 -13.94 -2.46 22.41
C VAL A 94 -13.89 -1.45 23.56
N GLN A 95 -12.84 -0.63 23.64
CA GLN A 95 -12.76 0.43 24.66
C GLN A 95 -13.88 1.47 24.50
N LEU A 96 -14.22 1.83 23.25
CA LEU A 96 -15.32 2.76 22.97
C LEU A 96 -16.68 2.20 23.36
N PHE A 97 -16.94 0.91 23.11
CA PHE A 97 -18.19 0.26 23.54
C PHE A 97 -18.40 0.34 25.06
N ASN A 98 -17.33 0.36 25.86
CA ASN A 98 -17.44 0.52 27.32
C ASN A 98 -17.79 1.95 27.75
N VAL A 99 -17.60 2.96 26.88
CA VAL A 99 -17.83 4.38 27.17
C VAL A 99 -19.11 4.88 26.52
N THR A 100 -19.39 4.45 25.28
CA THR A 100 -20.55 4.89 24.51
C THR A 100 -21.00 3.82 23.50
N ASP A 101 -22.31 3.61 23.43
CA ASP A 101 -22.95 2.75 22.42
C ASP A 101 -23.19 3.48 21.09
N SER A 102 -22.76 4.73 20.97
CA SER A 102 -22.94 5.51 19.74
C SER A 102 -22.06 5.00 18.62
N PHE A 103 -22.68 4.38 17.61
CA PHE A 103 -22.02 3.94 16.38
C PHE A 103 -21.27 5.10 15.68
N MET A 104 -21.82 6.31 15.72
CA MET A 104 -21.18 7.48 15.12
C MET A 104 -19.85 7.83 15.78
N ALA A 105 -19.76 7.70 17.11
CA ALA A 105 -18.52 7.93 17.85
C ALA A 105 -17.43 6.89 17.49
N GLN A 106 -17.84 5.65 17.24
CA GLN A 106 -16.94 4.58 16.79
C GLN A 106 -16.36 4.89 15.41
N VAL A 107 -17.22 5.25 14.45
CA VAL A 107 -16.79 5.60 13.08
C VAL A 107 -15.85 6.80 13.08
N ILE A 108 -16.17 7.87 13.81
CA ILE A 108 -15.32 9.07 13.88
C ILE A 108 -13.95 8.74 14.45
N THR A 109 -13.90 7.91 15.51
CA THR A 109 -12.62 7.51 16.11
C THR A 109 -11.77 6.68 15.15
N GLN A 110 -12.39 5.76 14.40
CA GLN A 110 -11.67 4.98 13.39
C GLN A 110 -11.13 5.86 12.26
N ILE A 111 -11.90 6.85 11.80
CA ILE A 111 -11.43 7.83 10.81
C ILE A 111 -10.23 8.61 11.36
N ALA A 112 -10.32 9.10 12.60
CA ALA A 112 -9.24 9.86 13.24
C ALA A 112 -7.95 9.04 13.37
N LEU A 113 -8.05 7.78 13.78
CA LEU A 113 -6.90 6.87 13.87
C LEU A 113 -6.26 6.62 12.52
N ASN A 114 -7.06 6.36 11.49
CA ASN A 114 -6.56 6.14 10.14
C ASN A 114 -5.79 7.37 9.65
N ILE A 115 -6.34 8.58 9.80
CA ILE A 115 -5.67 9.81 9.38
C ILE A 115 -4.30 9.98 10.06
N ILE A 116 -4.16 9.55 11.31
CA ILE A 116 -2.90 9.66 12.05
C ILE A 116 -1.93 8.54 11.66
N ILE A 117 -2.37 7.27 11.61
CA ILE A 117 -1.50 6.10 11.48
C ILE A 117 -1.09 5.85 10.03
N TYR A 118 -2.00 6.00 9.07
CA TYR A 118 -1.76 5.65 7.67
C TYR A 118 -0.58 6.39 7.04
N PRO A 119 -0.38 7.70 7.27
CA PRO A 119 0.79 8.43 6.75
C PRO A 119 2.12 7.80 7.17
N PHE A 120 2.26 7.34 8.42
CA PHE A 120 3.49 6.70 8.90
C PHE A 120 3.74 5.37 8.18
N ILE A 121 2.70 4.58 7.98
CA ILE A 121 2.79 3.31 7.26
C ILE A 121 3.23 3.56 5.81
N VAL A 122 2.60 4.53 5.13
CA VAL A 122 2.93 4.88 3.74
C VAL A 122 4.37 5.38 3.62
N ILE A 123 4.84 6.24 4.53
CA ILE A 123 6.23 6.72 4.55
C ILE A 123 7.20 5.55 4.75
N LEU A 124 6.92 4.68 5.71
CA LEU A 124 7.77 3.52 6.01
C LEU A 124 7.89 2.59 4.79
N ILE A 125 6.78 2.23 4.15
CA ILE A 125 6.78 1.41 2.94
C ILE A 125 7.57 2.09 1.82
N THR A 126 7.36 3.39 1.64
CA THR A 126 8.05 4.19 0.63
C THR A 126 9.57 4.14 0.81
N CYS A 127 10.08 4.34 2.03
CA CYS A 127 11.50 4.25 2.33
C CYS A 127 12.09 2.87 2.00
N TYR A 128 11.38 1.79 2.33
CA TYR A 128 11.83 0.43 2.00
C TYR A 128 11.85 0.17 0.50
N ILE A 129 10.82 0.60 -0.23
CA ILE A 129 10.75 0.45 -1.70
C ILE A 129 11.91 1.20 -2.36
N LEU A 130 12.19 2.43 -1.94
CA LEU A 130 13.31 3.23 -2.44
C LEU A 130 14.66 2.53 -2.19
N LYS A 131 14.89 2.07 -0.95
CA LYS A 131 16.12 1.35 -0.58
C LYS A 131 16.31 0.07 -1.40
N TRP A 132 15.24 -0.71 -1.60
CA TRP A 132 15.30 -1.94 -2.38
C TRP A 132 15.50 -1.70 -3.87
N ARG A 133 14.95 -0.60 -4.39
CA ARG A 133 15.17 -0.14 -5.76
C ARG A 133 16.63 0.23 -6.00
N GLU A 134 17.21 1.05 -5.13
CA GLU A 134 18.61 1.48 -5.25
C GLU A 134 19.58 0.28 -5.21
N SER A 135 19.30 -0.67 -4.31
CA SER A 135 20.03 -1.94 -4.28
C SER A 135 19.92 -2.71 -5.60
N LEU A 136 18.74 -2.77 -6.23
CA LEU A 136 18.57 -3.41 -7.54
C LEU A 136 19.38 -2.75 -8.66
N HIS A 137 19.43 -1.41 -8.69
CA HIS A 137 20.21 -0.67 -9.69
C HIS A 137 21.73 -0.84 -9.50
N THR A 138 22.21 -0.81 -8.26
CA THR A 138 23.64 -1.02 -7.95
C THR A 138 24.10 -2.43 -8.32
N PHE A 139 23.27 -3.47 -8.13
CA PHE A 139 23.58 -4.82 -8.59
C PHE A 139 23.61 -4.97 -10.12
N ASP A 140 22.75 -4.25 -10.85
CA ASP A 140 22.73 -4.29 -12.32
C ASP A 140 23.96 -3.58 -12.94
N LEU A 141 24.57 -2.62 -12.25
CA LEU A 141 25.80 -1.92 -12.69
C LEU A 141 27.09 -2.69 -12.37
N ALA A 142 27.04 -3.64 -11.44
CA ALA A 142 28.19 -4.45 -11.03
C ALA A 142 28.36 -5.75 -11.84
N LYS A 143 27.50 -5.97 -12.84
CA LYS A 143 27.46 -7.16 -13.70
C LYS A 143 27.81 -6.78 -15.14
#